data_AF-A0A7K3YZD4-F1
#
_entry.id   AF-A0A7K3YZD4-F1
#
_cell.length_a   1.000
_cell.length_b   1.000
_cell.length_c   1.000
_cell.angle_alpha   90.00
_cell.angle_beta   90.00
_cell.angle_gamma   90.00
#
_symmetry.space_group_name_H-M   'P 1'
#
loop_
_entity.id
_entity.type
_entity.pdbx_description
1 polymer ?
#
loop_
_entity_poly.entity_id
_entity_poly.type
_entity_poly.pdbx_seq_one_letter_code
_entity_poly.pdbx_strand_id
1 'polypeptide(L)'
;MGREEIIQIILAATRCRHAEPGYRIAKPLLLIAGENDNTGNIRKVMPVWAGEGPSCCFEIIPGARIAPNLDNSGLFHDILMALLLGRCR
;
A
#
# COMPACT_ATOMS: atom_id res chain seq x y z
N MET A 1 -10.78 1.04 25.91
CA MET A 1 -11.12 2.04 24.88
C MET A 1 -12.59 1.89 24.55
N GLY A 2 -13.40 2.91 24.80
CA GLY A 2 -14.84 2.89 24.51
C GLY A 2 -15.13 3.25 23.05
N ARG A 3 -16.27 2.82 22.50
CA ARG A 3 -16.67 3.11 21.09
C ARG A 3 -16.55 4.60 20.72
N GLU A 4 -17.00 5.49 21.60
CA GLU A 4 -16.97 6.93 21.39
C GLU A 4 -15.54 7.47 21.30
N GLU A 5 -14.65 6.96 22.14
CA GLU A 5 -13.24 7.28 22.14
C GLU A 5 -12.57 6.85 20.83
N ILE A 6 -12.90 5.65 20.32
CA ILE A 6 -12.42 5.18 19.01
C ILE A 6 -12.86 6.15 17.89
N ILE A 7 -14.12 6.56 17.89
CA ILE A 7 -14.67 7.46 16.87
C ILE A 7 -13.95 8.82 16.92
N GLN A 8 -13.77 9.39 18.11
CA GLN A 8 -13.06 10.66 18.27
C GLN A 8 -11.64 10.59 17.74
N ILE A 9 -10.90 9.53 18.05
CA ILE A 9 -9.52 9.33 17.57
C ILE A 9 -9.48 9.24 16.04
N ILE A 10 -10.34 8.41 15.42
CA ILE A 10 -10.37 8.24 13.96
C ILE A 10 -10.76 9.56 13.27
N LEU A 11 -11.72 10.31 13.80
CA LEU A 11 -12.12 11.60 13.24
C LEU A 11 -11.01 12.65 13.35
N ALA A 12 -10.32 12.73 14.48
CA ALA A 12 -9.17 13.62 14.64
C ALA A 12 -8.05 13.28 13.64
N ALA A 13 -7.70 12.01 13.51
CA ALA A 13 -6.66 11.56 12.58
C ALA A 13 -7.02 11.83 11.11
N THR A 14 -8.29 11.62 10.72
CA THR A 14 -8.73 11.85 9.33
C THR A 14 -8.75 13.33 8.93
N ARG A 15 -8.93 14.25 9.88
CA ARG A 15 -8.86 15.70 9.67
C ARG A 15 -7.45 16.20 9.38
N CYS A 16 -6.42 15.46 9.79
CA CYS A 16 -5.03 15.82 9.51
C CYS A 16 -4.62 15.51 8.06
N ARG A 17 -5.46 14.87 7.25
CA ARG A 17 -5.14 14.57 5.85
C ARG A 17 -5.34 15.80 4.98
N HIS A 18 -4.28 16.22 4.31
CA HIS A 18 -4.30 17.19 3.22
C HIS A 18 -3.61 16.57 2.00
N ALA A 19 -4.05 16.95 0.80
CA ALA A 19 -3.32 16.63 -0.41
C ALA A 19 -2.06 17.50 -0.50
N GLU A 20 -0.99 16.94 -1.05
CA GLU A 20 0.23 17.67 -1.39
C GLU A 20 0.36 17.68 -2.92
N PRO A 21 -0.18 18.69 -3.62
CA PRO A 21 -0.15 18.75 -5.07
C PRO A 21 1.28 18.72 -5.61
N GLY A 22 1.55 17.82 -6.55
CA GLY A 22 2.89 17.66 -7.14
C GLY A 22 3.87 16.88 -6.28
N TYR A 23 3.47 16.38 -5.10
CA TYR A 23 4.31 15.48 -4.32
C TYR A 23 4.60 14.19 -5.11
N ARG A 24 5.88 13.81 -5.12
CA ARG A 24 6.38 12.60 -5.77
C ARG A 24 7.38 11.92 -4.85
N ILE A 25 7.32 10.59 -4.78
CA ILE A 25 8.33 9.78 -4.10
C ILE A 25 9.52 9.62 -5.06
N ALA A 26 10.64 10.29 -4.76
CA ALA A 26 11.85 10.29 -5.59
C ALA A 26 12.78 9.09 -5.33
N LYS A 27 12.23 7.99 -4.83
CA LYS A 27 12.92 6.73 -4.49
C LYS A 27 12.12 5.56 -5.07
N PRO A 28 12.76 4.39 -5.27
CA PRO A 28 12.04 3.18 -5.63
C PRO A 28 10.88 2.93 -4.65
N LEU A 29 9.68 2.78 -5.19
CA LEU A 29 8.46 2.52 -4.43
C LEU A 29 7.92 1.14 -4.81
N LEU A 30 7.53 0.36 -3.80
CA LEU A 30 6.88 -0.92 -3.98
C LEU A 30 5.46 -0.85 -3.40
N LEU A 31 4.48 -1.04 -4.27
CA LEU A 31 3.08 -1.17 -3.94
C LEU A 31 2.70 -2.65 -4.01
N ILE A 32 2.18 -3.20 -2.91
CA ILE A 32 1.72 -4.59 -2.85
C ILE A 32 0.28 -4.59 -2.35
N ALA A 33 -0.60 -5.29 -3.05
CA ALA A 33 -1.94 -5.59 -2.58
C ALA A 33 -2.25 -7.08 -2.66
N GLY A 34 -3.19 -7.54 -1.84
CA GLY A 34 -3.74 -8.89 -1.97
C GLY A 34 -4.81 -8.91 -3.05
N GLU A 35 -4.85 -9.98 -3.84
CA GLU A 35 -5.87 -10.21 -4.87
C GLU A 35 -7.30 -10.10 -4.32
N ASN A 36 -7.51 -10.65 -3.12
CA ASN A 36 -8.79 -10.70 -2.42
C ASN A 36 -8.99 -9.54 -1.43
N ASP A 37 -8.13 -8.50 -1.45
CA ASP A 37 -8.31 -7.35 -0.57
C ASP A 37 -9.52 -6.53 -0.99
N ASN A 38 -10.62 -6.66 -0.26
CA ASN A 38 -11.84 -5.89 -0.45
C ASN A 38 -11.98 -4.75 0.58
N THR A 39 -10.90 -4.40 1.27
CA THR A 39 -10.91 -3.34 2.28
C THR A 39 -10.67 -1.97 1.64
N GLY A 40 -11.64 -1.08 1.78
CA GLY A 40 -11.51 0.29 1.28
C GLY A 40 -11.27 0.33 -0.23
N ASN A 41 -10.36 1.20 -0.68
CA ASN A 41 -10.06 1.39 -2.10
C ASN A 41 -8.60 1.16 -2.48
N ILE A 42 -7.73 0.72 -1.55
CA ILE A 42 -6.27 0.65 -1.77
C ILE A 42 -5.92 -0.17 -3.02
N ARG A 43 -6.44 -1.39 -3.14
CA ARG A 43 -6.24 -2.24 -4.34
C ARG A 43 -6.63 -1.54 -5.66
N LYS A 44 -7.66 -0.69 -5.62
CA LYS A 44 -8.16 0.04 -6.81
C LYS A 44 -7.33 1.28 -7.14
N VAL A 45 -6.75 1.95 -6.15
CA VAL A 45 -5.99 3.20 -6.36
C VAL A 45 -4.50 2.97 -6.57
N MET A 46 -3.93 1.87 -6.08
CA MET A 46 -2.52 1.53 -6.28
C MET A 46 -2.06 1.51 -7.75
N PRO A 47 -2.83 0.99 -8.72
CA PRO A 47 -2.46 1.09 -10.14
C PRO A 47 -2.30 2.54 -10.63
N VAL A 48 -3.12 3.46 -10.12
CA VAL A 48 -3.02 4.89 -10.44
C VAL A 48 -1.73 5.46 -9.86
N TRP A 49 -1.43 5.15 -8.59
CA TRP A 49 -0.19 5.58 -7.94
C TRP A 49 1.06 5.02 -8.63
N ALA A 50 1.00 3.78 -9.13
CA ALA A 50 2.07 3.15 -9.88
C ALA A 50 2.39 3.92 -11.17
N GLY A 51 1.38 4.45 -11.86
CA GLY A 51 1.55 5.24 -13.08
C GLY A 51 2.07 6.67 -12.86
N GLU A 52 2.05 7.19 -11.63
CA GLU A 52 2.45 8.56 -11.32
C GLU A 52 3.91 8.71 -10.87
N GLY A 53 4.56 7.62 -10.45
CA GLY A 53 5.91 7.60 -9.90
C GLY A 53 6.99 7.26 -10.94
N PRO A 54 8.20 7.84 -10.84
CA PRO A 54 9.28 7.59 -11.80
C PRO A 54 9.92 6.18 -11.68
N SER A 55 9.69 5.48 -10.56
CA SER A 55 10.28 4.17 -10.26
C SER A 55 9.37 3.42 -9.28
N CYS A 56 8.23 2.97 -9.77
CA CYS A 56 7.22 2.29 -8.95
C CYS A 56 6.97 0.87 -9.46
N CYS A 57 7.08 -0.09 -8.55
CA CYS A 57 6.65 -1.46 -8.76
C CYS A 57 5.28 -1.68 -8.15
N PHE A 58 4.41 -2.39 -8.87
CA PHE A 58 3.11 -2.78 -8.36
C PHE A 58 2.89 -4.27 -8.54
N GLU A 59 2.66 -4.97 -7.43
CA GLU A 59 2.50 -6.41 -7.39
C GLU A 59 1.20 -6.81 -6.67
N ILE A 60 0.56 -7.87 -7.20
CA ILE A 60 -0.60 -8.50 -6.58
C ILE A 60 -0.17 -9.86 -6.04
N ILE A 61 -0.39 -10.11 -4.75
CA ILE A 61 -0.18 -11.42 -4.15
C ILE A 61 -1.45 -12.27 -4.33
N PRO A 62 -1.41 -13.37 -5.09
CA PRO A 62 -2.57 -14.24 -5.31
C PRO A 62 -3.11 -14.80 -3.99
N GLY A 63 -4.43 -14.88 -3.87
CA GLY A 63 -5.10 -15.41 -2.68
C GLY A 63 -5.07 -14.51 -1.44
N ALA A 64 -4.15 -13.56 -1.33
CA ALA A 64 -3.99 -12.68 -0.16
C ALA A 64 -5.10 -11.63 -0.03
N ARG A 65 -5.34 -11.15 1.19
CA ARG A 65 -6.27 -10.08 1.55
C ARG A 65 -5.49 -8.80 1.92
N ILE A 66 -5.96 -8.05 2.91
CA ILE A 66 -5.40 -6.75 3.32
C ILE A 66 -3.97 -6.83 3.88
N ALA A 67 -3.52 -8.00 4.32
CA ALA A 67 -2.19 -8.20 4.89
C ALA A 67 -1.39 -9.25 4.10
N PRO A 68 -0.95 -8.95 2.86
CA PRO A 68 -0.27 -9.92 2.01
C PRO A 68 1.02 -10.49 2.61
N ASN A 69 1.69 -9.73 3.46
CA ASN A 69 2.87 -10.16 4.20
C ASN A 69 2.57 -11.29 5.22
N LEU A 70 1.34 -11.38 5.71
CA LEU A 70 0.88 -12.45 6.60
C LEU A 70 0.29 -13.61 5.81
N ASP A 71 -0.48 -13.32 4.77
CA ASP A 71 -1.18 -14.35 3.98
C ASP A 71 -0.23 -15.17 3.09
N ASN A 72 0.85 -14.57 2.59
CA ASN A 72 1.88 -15.26 1.81
C ASN A 72 3.25 -14.62 2.04
N SER A 73 3.86 -14.93 3.18
CA SER A 73 5.14 -14.36 3.61
C SER A 73 6.30 -14.67 2.65
N GLY A 74 6.30 -15.85 2.01
CA GLY A 74 7.34 -16.25 1.06
C GLY A 74 7.36 -15.34 -0.17
N LEU A 75 6.24 -15.29 -0.90
CA LEU A 75 6.14 -14.45 -2.10
C LEU A 75 6.31 -12.96 -1.76
N PHE A 76 5.74 -12.51 -0.64
CA PHE A 76 5.93 -11.13 -0.18
C PHE A 76 7.42 -10.82 0.02
N HIS A 77 8.17 -11.71 0.67
CA HIS A 77 9.59 -11.51 0.93
C HIS A 77 10.41 -11.51 -0.37
N ASP A 78 10.11 -12.40 -1.32
CA ASP A 78 10.78 -12.44 -2.61
C ASP A 78 10.61 -11.13 -3.39
N ILE A 79 9.38 -10.59 -3.42
CA ILE A 79 9.07 -9.30 -4.05
C ILE A 79 9.82 -8.15 -3.34
N LEU A 80 9.80 -8.14 -2.00
CA LEU A 80 10.51 -7.13 -1.21
C LEU A 80 12.02 -7.17 -1.50
N MET A 81 12.61 -8.35 -1.55
CA MET A 81 14.03 -8.51 -1.86
C MET A 81 14.35 -8.12 -3.31
N ALA A 82 13.43 -8.34 -4.25
CA ALA A 82 13.59 -7.87 -5.62
C ALA A 82 13.70 -6.33 -5.68
N LEU A 83 12.89 -5.59 -4.92
CA LEU A 83 13.05 -4.14 -4.80
C LEU A 83 14.40 -3.76 -4.17
N LEU A 84 14.73 -4.34 -3.02
CA LEU A 84 15.94 -3.99 -2.25
C LEU A 84 17.24 -4.29 -3.02
N LEU A 85 17.22 -5.30 -3.88
CA LEU A 85 18.35 -5.67 -4.74
C LEU A 85 18.33 -4.98 -6.12
N GLY A 86 17.41 -4.04 -6.36
CA GLY A 86 17.32 -3.27 -7.61
C GLY A 86 16.86 -4.08 -8.83
N ARG A 87 16.14 -5.18 -8.60
CA ARG A 87 15.62 -6.10 -9.61
C ARG A 87 14.17 -5.82 -9.98
N CYS A 88 13.50 -4.98 -9.20
CA CYS A 88 12.17 -4.49 -9.49
C CYS A 88 12.27 -3.19 -10.30
N ARG A 89 11.67 -3.17 -11.51
CA ARG A 89 11.65 -2.02 -12.41
C ARG A 89 10.24 -1.72 -12.86
#